data_AF-A0A1T4NAE3-F1
#
_entry.id   AF-A0A1T4NAE3-F1
#
_cell.length_a   1.000
_cell.length_b   1.000
_cell.length_c   1.000
_cell.angle_alpha   90.00
_cell.angle_beta   90.00
_cell.angle_gamma   90.00
#
_symmetry.space_group_name_H-M   'P 1'
#
loop_
_entity.id
_entity.type
_entity.pdbx_description
1 polymer ?
#
loop_
_entity_poly.entity_id
_entity_poly.type
_entity_poly.pdbx_seq_one_letter_code
_entity_poly.pdbx_strand_id
1 'polypeptide(L)'
;MSHPRLNNPRAFRVKCAEAARVKRPPRHAFCAEKAIAALWAELSAIAARPMYRAGGSDLAVISVRRGVNVWCRNGKFIWSDLLGGTVTHPANDPAGAAALLRSTPPRRPNGHRGRALTAA
;
A
#
# COMPACT_ATOMS: atom_id res chain seq x y z
N MET A 1 4.62 -47.59 26.02
CA MET A 1 3.86 -46.76 26.99
C MET A 1 3.47 -45.45 26.29
N SER A 2 2.21 -45.33 25.87
CA SER A 2 1.73 -44.16 25.12
C SER A 2 1.03 -43.21 26.10
N HIS A 3 1.61 -42.05 26.37
CA HIS A 3 1.06 -41.07 27.31
C HIS A 3 -0.29 -40.52 26.80
N PRO A 4 -1.42 -40.71 27.51
CA PRO A 4 -2.75 -40.31 27.04
C PRO A 4 -2.93 -38.79 26.86
N ARG A 5 -2.03 -38.00 27.46
CA ARG A 5 -2.13 -36.53 27.50
C ARG A 5 -1.63 -35.82 26.24
N LEU A 6 -0.96 -36.54 25.32
CA LEU A 6 -0.39 -35.94 24.09
C LEU A 6 -1.29 -36.09 22.86
N ASN A 7 -2.31 -36.95 22.90
CA ASN A 7 -3.14 -37.26 21.73
C ASN A 7 -4.62 -36.83 21.91
N ASN A 8 -4.86 -35.74 22.64
CA ASN A 8 -6.20 -35.18 22.75
C ASN A 8 -6.45 -34.23 21.55
N PRO A 9 -7.28 -34.62 20.57
CA PRO A 9 -7.56 -33.78 19.40
C PRO A 9 -8.19 -32.45 19.77
N ARG A 10 -8.87 -32.35 20.93
CA ARG A 10 -9.40 -31.06 21.44
C ARG A 10 -8.28 -30.14 21.90
N ALA A 11 -7.28 -30.66 22.60
CA ALA A 11 -6.13 -29.86 23.05
C ALA A 11 -5.29 -29.36 21.86
N PHE A 12 -5.11 -30.19 20.84
CA PHE A 12 -4.46 -29.79 19.59
C PHE A 12 -5.27 -28.69 18.87
N ARG A 13 -6.59 -28.87 18.75
CA ARG A 13 -7.47 -27.85 18.14
C ARG A 13 -7.46 -26.53 18.90
N VAL A 14 -7.41 -26.55 20.24
CA VAL A 14 -7.29 -25.35 21.07
C VAL A 14 -5.93 -24.69 20.84
N LYS A 15 -4.82 -25.45 20.84
CA LYS A 15 -3.48 -24.91 20.51
C LYS A 15 -3.42 -24.30 19.10
N CYS A 16 -3.98 -24.97 18.11
CA CYS A 16 -4.05 -24.45 16.74
C CYS A 16 -4.96 -23.21 16.64
N ALA A 17 -6.09 -23.20 17.34
CA ALA A 17 -6.99 -22.04 17.38
C ALA A 17 -6.32 -20.84 18.08
N GLU A 18 -5.55 -21.09 19.14
CA GLU A 18 -4.80 -20.06 19.85
C GLU A 18 -3.63 -19.53 19.01
N ALA A 19 -2.86 -20.43 18.36
CA ALA A 19 -1.84 -20.03 17.40
C ALA A 19 -2.44 -19.25 16.21
N ALA A 20 -3.64 -19.61 15.75
CA ALA A 20 -4.37 -18.87 14.73
C ALA A 20 -4.88 -17.51 15.24
N ARG A 21 -5.21 -17.38 16.53
CA ARG A 21 -5.57 -16.09 17.16
C ARG A 21 -4.36 -15.17 17.31
N VAL A 22 -3.21 -15.69 17.69
CA VAL A 22 -1.94 -14.93 17.72
C VAL A 22 -1.54 -14.48 16.30
N LYS A 23 -1.84 -15.30 15.28
CA LYS A 23 -1.65 -14.94 13.87
C LYS A 23 -2.77 -14.08 13.27
N ARG A 24 -3.89 -13.86 13.96
CA ARG A 24 -4.94 -12.97 13.43
C ARG A 24 -4.42 -11.54 13.55
N PRO A 25 -4.30 -10.81 12.42
CA PRO A 25 -4.00 -9.40 12.50
C PRO A 25 -5.11 -8.71 13.31
N PRO A 26 -4.78 -7.69 14.12
CA PRO A 26 -5.73 -7.04 15.01
C PRO A 26 -6.97 -6.56 14.24
N ARG A 27 -8.14 -6.57 14.88
CA ARG A 27 -9.43 -6.22 14.25
C ARG A 27 -9.57 -4.75 13.79
N HIS A 28 -8.49 -3.98 13.89
CA HIS A 28 -8.28 -2.63 13.34
C HIS A 28 -7.01 -2.56 12.45
N ALA A 29 -6.56 -3.71 11.94
CA ALA A 29 -5.36 -3.83 11.10
C ALA A 29 -5.63 -3.17 9.76
N PHE A 30 -5.26 -1.90 9.67
CA PHE A 30 -5.02 -1.23 8.41
C PHE A 30 -4.36 -2.20 7.42
N CYS A 31 -4.98 -2.35 6.25
CA CYS A 31 -4.47 -3.19 5.18
C CYS A 31 -4.17 -2.29 3.98
N ALA A 32 -2.89 -2.13 3.68
CA ALA A 32 -2.40 -1.27 2.61
C ALA A 32 -2.99 -1.67 1.26
N GLU A 33 -3.10 -2.97 0.98
CA GLU A 33 -3.74 -3.50 -0.23
C GLU A 33 -5.20 -3.06 -0.35
N LYS A 34 -5.98 -3.14 0.73
CA LYS A 34 -7.39 -2.67 0.73
C LYS A 34 -7.49 -1.16 0.50
N ALA A 35 -6.60 -0.38 1.10
CA ALA A 35 -6.56 1.06 0.89
C ALA A 35 -6.16 1.42 -0.57
N ILE A 36 -5.19 0.73 -1.16
CA ILE A 36 -4.84 0.87 -2.58
C ILE A 36 -6.00 0.43 -3.49
N ALA A 37 -6.73 -0.63 -3.13
CA ALA A 37 -7.90 -1.06 -3.88
C ALA A 37 -9.03 0.00 -3.86
N ALA A 38 -9.25 0.66 -2.71
CA ALA A 38 -10.19 1.78 -2.62
C ALA A 38 -9.73 2.98 -3.46
N LEU A 39 -8.45 3.36 -3.37
CA LEU A 39 -7.88 4.43 -4.19
C LEU A 39 -7.95 4.10 -5.70
N TRP A 40 -7.76 2.84 -6.08
CA TRP A 40 -7.91 2.38 -7.46
C TRP A 40 -9.33 2.62 -7.98
N ALA A 41 -10.35 2.35 -7.16
CA ALA A 41 -11.75 2.54 -7.54
C ALA A 41 -12.04 4.03 -7.82
N GLU A 42 -11.60 4.92 -6.93
CA GLU A 42 -11.72 6.37 -7.10
C GLU A 42 -10.97 6.85 -8.38
N LEU A 43 -9.76 6.39 -8.60
CA LEU A 43 -8.97 6.80 -9.78
C LEU A 43 -9.54 6.26 -11.10
N SER A 44 -10.14 5.07 -11.06
CA SER A 44 -10.82 4.47 -12.21
C SER A 44 -12.09 5.24 -12.57
N ALA A 45 -12.83 5.71 -11.57
CA ALA A 45 -14.02 6.54 -11.77
C ALA A 45 -13.70 7.89 -12.42
N ILE A 46 -12.51 8.45 -12.17
CA ILE A 46 -12.17 9.83 -12.58
C ILE A 46 -11.14 9.90 -13.73
N ALA A 47 -11.09 8.87 -14.59
CA ALA A 47 -10.26 8.81 -15.80
C ALA A 47 -8.74 9.07 -15.59
N ALA A 48 -8.24 9.01 -14.34
CA ALA A 48 -6.81 9.10 -14.03
C ALA A 48 -6.02 7.84 -14.48
N ARG A 49 -6.75 6.82 -14.98
CA ARG A 49 -6.27 5.55 -15.55
C ARG A 49 -5.11 4.97 -14.73
N PRO A 50 -5.42 4.35 -13.58
CA PRO A 50 -4.41 3.59 -12.86
C PRO A 50 -3.85 2.49 -13.79
N MET A 51 -2.53 2.34 -13.80
CA MET A 51 -1.83 1.45 -14.73
C MET A 51 -1.51 0.11 -14.07
N TYR A 52 -1.05 0.16 -12.82
CA TYR A 52 -0.57 -1.01 -12.11
C TYR A 52 -0.80 -0.85 -10.62
N ARG A 53 -1.08 -1.96 -9.94
CA ARG A 53 -1.11 -2.06 -8.48
C ARG A 53 -0.42 -3.33 -8.04
N ALA A 54 0.25 -3.28 -6.90
CA ALA A 54 0.78 -4.46 -6.21
C ALA A 54 0.98 -4.17 -4.74
N GLY A 55 1.06 -5.22 -3.92
CA GLY A 55 1.32 -5.08 -2.51
C GLY A 55 0.69 -6.18 -1.68
N GLY A 56 0.80 -6.02 -0.37
CA GLY A 56 0.16 -6.85 0.64
C GLY A 56 -0.39 -6.01 1.79
N SER A 57 -0.57 -6.63 2.96
CA SER A 57 -1.20 -5.97 4.12
C SER A 57 -0.41 -4.75 4.63
N ASP A 58 0.92 -4.78 4.59
CA ASP A 58 1.75 -3.78 5.27
C ASP A 58 2.19 -2.64 4.35
N LEU A 59 2.37 -2.96 3.06
CA LEU A 59 2.79 -2.03 2.02
C LEU A 59 2.12 -2.40 0.70
N ALA A 60 1.55 -1.40 0.04
CA ALA A 60 1.05 -1.54 -1.31
C ALA A 60 1.37 -0.29 -2.14
N VAL A 61 1.36 -0.43 -3.46
CA VAL A 61 1.69 0.62 -4.42
C VAL A 61 0.69 0.60 -5.56
N ILE A 62 0.38 1.78 -6.08
CA ILE A 62 -0.35 1.99 -7.32
C ILE A 62 0.41 3.01 -8.17
N SER A 63 0.56 2.71 -9.46
CA SER A 63 1.10 3.65 -10.43
C SER A 63 -0.05 4.21 -11.27
N VAL A 64 -0.08 5.53 -11.44
CA VAL A 64 -1.05 6.22 -12.29
C VAL A 64 -0.39 6.76 -13.56
N ARG A 65 -1.16 6.88 -14.64
CA ARG A 65 -0.69 7.21 -16.00
C ARG A 65 0.19 8.47 -16.12
N ARG A 66 0.17 9.36 -15.13
CA ARG A 66 0.98 10.58 -15.06
C ARG A 66 2.42 10.37 -14.55
N GLY A 67 2.85 9.12 -14.40
CA GLY A 67 4.17 8.77 -13.87
C GLY A 67 4.29 8.97 -12.36
N VAL A 68 3.15 8.97 -11.65
CA VAL A 68 3.11 9.12 -10.20
C VAL A 68 2.91 7.74 -9.58
N ASN A 69 3.82 7.39 -8.66
CA ASN A 69 3.72 6.18 -7.86
C ASN A 69 3.22 6.55 -6.47
N VAL A 70 2.08 6.00 -6.08
CA VAL A 70 1.47 6.21 -4.78
C VAL A 70 1.69 4.96 -3.94
N TRP A 71 2.39 5.14 -2.84
CA TRP A 71 2.67 4.11 -1.85
C TRP A 71 1.66 4.21 -0.73
N CYS A 72 1.25 3.08 -0.20
CA CYS A 72 0.34 2.99 0.93
C CYS A 72 1.05 2.23 2.04
N ARG A 73 1.36 2.92 3.14
CA ARG A 73 2.10 2.36 4.27
C ARG A 73 1.62 3.02 5.57
N ASN A 74 1.48 2.23 6.63
CA ASN A 74 1.17 2.73 7.98
C ASN A 74 -0.05 3.70 8.03
N GLY A 75 -1.12 3.39 7.31
CA GLY A 75 -2.32 4.24 7.30
C GLY A 75 -2.23 5.48 6.41
N LYS A 76 -1.22 5.59 5.54
CA LYS A 76 -0.98 6.79 4.74
C LYS A 76 -0.67 6.46 3.28
N PHE A 77 -1.22 7.26 2.38
CA PHE A 77 -0.76 7.38 1.00
C PHE A 77 0.41 8.35 0.93
N ILE A 78 1.45 7.99 0.18
CA ILE A 78 2.68 8.75 0.03
C ILE A 78 3.05 8.77 -1.44
N TRP A 79 3.26 9.94 -2.02
CA TRP A 79 3.74 10.09 -3.39
C TRP A 79 4.62 11.32 -3.55
N SER A 80 5.36 11.39 -4.64
CA SER A 80 6.11 12.58 -5.00
C SER A 80 5.23 13.54 -5.80
N ASP A 81 5.20 14.81 -5.40
CA ASP A 81 4.67 15.89 -6.23
C ASP A 81 5.62 16.19 -7.41
N LEU A 82 5.25 17.19 -8.20
CA LEU A 82 5.98 17.59 -9.40
C LEU A 82 7.27 18.36 -9.13
N LEU A 83 7.38 19.01 -7.97
CA LEU A 83 8.57 19.71 -7.51
C LEU A 83 9.55 18.77 -6.79
N GLY A 84 9.20 17.49 -6.68
CA GLY A 84 9.97 16.47 -5.97
C GLY A 84 9.69 16.45 -4.46
N GLY A 85 8.71 17.21 -3.99
CA GLY A 85 8.22 17.17 -2.62
C GLY A 85 7.48 15.87 -2.33
N THR A 86 7.53 15.42 -1.07
CA THR A 86 6.79 14.22 -0.63
C THR A 86 5.43 14.66 -0.10
N VAL A 87 4.36 14.22 -0.76
CA VAL A 87 2.99 14.42 -0.31
C VAL A 87 2.58 13.21 0.50
N THR A 88 1.96 13.46 1.64
CA THR A 88 1.40 12.43 2.52
C THR A 88 -0.07 12.71 2.74
N HIS A 89 -0.92 11.70 2.55
CA HIS A 89 -2.36 11.78 2.74
C HIS A 89 -2.85 10.61 3.59
N PRO A 90 -3.86 10.77 4.44
CA PRO A 90 -4.38 9.64 5.21
C PRO A 90 -5.09 8.62 4.31
N ALA A 91 -4.91 7.33 4.61
CA ALA A 91 -5.44 6.23 3.81
C ALA A 91 -6.91 5.90 4.08
N ASN A 92 -7.51 6.54 5.09
CA ASN A 92 -8.95 6.48 5.36
C ASN A 92 -9.76 7.41 4.43
N ASP A 93 -9.10 8.28 3.67
CA ASP A 93 -9.73 9.16 2.68
C ASP A 93 -9.11 8.95 1.27
N PRO A 94 -9.50 7.87 0.57
CA PRO A 94 -9.06 7.61 -0.80
C PRO A 94 -9.61 8.62 -1.81
N ALA A 95 -10.78 9.21 -1.56
CA ALA A 95 -11.41 10.18 -2.44
C ALA A 95 -10.63 11.50 -2.44
N GLY A 96 -10.23 12.01 -1.28
CA GLY A 96 -9.36 13.17 -1.15
C GLY A 96 -8.00 12.95 -1.82
N ALA A 97 -7.40 11.76 -1.63
CA ALA A 97 -6.16 11.40 -2.32
C ALA A 97 -6.32 11.38 -3.84
N ALA A 98 -7.41 10.80 -4.37
CA ALA A 98 -7.70 10.80 -5.80
C ALA A 98 -7.91 12.22 -6.36
N ALA A 99 -8.57 13.10 -5.61
CA ALA A 99 -8.76 14.50 -6.00
C ALA A 99 -7.41 15.24 -6.14
N LEU A 100 -6.49 15.05 -5.19
CA LEU A 100 -5.15 15.64 -5.25
C LEU A 100 -4.33 15.11 -6.44
N LEU A 101 -4.40 13.80 -6.69
CA LEU A 101 -3.73 13.18 -7.85
C LEU A 101 -4.31 13.67 -9.18
N ARG A 102 -5.61 13.99 -9.21
CA ARG A 102 -6.27 14.54 -10.40
C ARG A 102 -5.79 15.96 -10.73
N SER A 103 -5.58 16.77 -9.70
CA SER A 103 -5.04 18.14 -9.83
C SER A 103 -3.55 18.18 -10.13
N THR A 104 -2.86 17.04 -10.08
CA THR A 104 -1.44 16.94 -10.43
C THR A 104 -1.29 16.82 -11.95
N PRO A 105 -0.73 17.82 -12.67
CA PRO A 105 -0.47 17.70 -14.11
C PRO A 105 0.53 16.56 -14.40
N PRO A 106 0.56 16.01 -15.63
CA PRO A 106 1.51 14.96 -15.99
C PRO A 106 2.94 15.44 -15.75
N ARG A 107 3.75 14.62 -15.07
CA ARG A 107 5.17 14.92 -14.89
C ARG A 107 5.81 14.96 -16.28
N ARG A 108 6.27 16.14 -16.71
CA ARG A 108 7.17 16.21 -17.87
C ARG A 108 8.39 15.35 -17.54
N PRO A 109 8.82 14.43 -18.42
CA PRO A 109 10.04 13.67 -18.18
C PRO A 109 11.16 14.69 -17.99
N ASN A 110 11.69 14.73 -16.78
CA ASN A 110 12.76 15.63 -16.41
C ASN A 110 14.02 15.14 -17.14
N GLY A 111 14.25 15.65 -18.35
CA GLY A 111 15.55 15.55 -19.00
C GLY A 111 16.57 16.24 -18.11
N HIS A 112 17.69 15.55 -17.86
CA HIS A 112 18.89 16.06 -17.21
C HIS A 112 18.89 16.13 -15.66
N ARG A 113 19.15 14.97 -15.04
CA ARG A 113 20.10 14.90 -13.92
C ARG A 113 21.22 13.92 -14.25
N GLY A 114 21.90 14.16 -15.37
CA GLY A 114 23.24 13.64 -15.62
C GLY A 114 24.25 14.59 -15.00
N ARG A 115 24.37 14.59 -13.66
CA ARG A 115 25.50 15.21 -12.98
C ARG A 115 26.64 14.20 -13.02
N ALA A 116 27.32 14.08 -14.17
CA ALA A 116 28.64 13.49 -14.21
C ALA A 116 29.63 14.58 -13.76
N LEU A 117 30.13 14.38 -12.56
CA LEU A 117 31.24 15.13 -12.00
C LEU A 117 32.48 14.93 -12.88
N THR A 118 33.26 16.01 -12.96
CA THR A 118 34.58 16.17 -13.58
C THR A 118 35.57 15.04 -13.27
N ALA A 119 36.40 14.67 -14.24
CA ALA A 119 37.80 14.30 -14.01
C ALA A 119 38.65 14.76 -15.21
N ALA A 120 39.84 15.23 -14.89
CA ALA A 120 40.81 15.97 -15.69
C ALA A 120 41.29 15.28 -16.97
#